data_AF-A0A378WL59-F1
#
_entry.id   AF-A0A378WL59-F1
#
_cell.length_a   1.000
_cell.length_b   1.000
_cell.length_c   1.000
_cell.angle_alpha   90.00
_cell.angle_beta   90.00
_cell.angle_gamma   90.00
#
_symmetry.space_group_name_H-M   'P 1'
#
loop_
_entity.id
_entity.type
_entity.pdbx_description
1 polymer ?
#
loop_
_entity_poly.entity_id
_entity_poly.type
_entity_poly.pdbx_seq_one_letter_code
_entity_poly.pdbx_strand_id
1 'polypeptide(L)'
;MLDRFAGDGYDLVLAGHTHGGQLCLPGFGALVTNCGIDRSRVKGPSRWGAHTRLHVSAGLGTSPWAPYRFCCRPEATLLTLVAAPPKGPIADSGHGVSESEAVAR
;
A
#
# COMPACT_ATOMS: atom_id res chain seq x y z
N MET A 1 1.90 -0.42 -11.22
CA MET A 1 2.28 0.83 -10.51
C MET A 1 3.33 0.56 -9.45
N LEU A 2 3.09 -0.37 -8.51
CA LEU A 2 4.08 -0.72 -7.48
C LEU A 2 5.44 -1.18 -8.05
N ASP A 3 5.45 -1.87 -9.19
CA ASP A 3 6.70 -2.25 -9.87
C ASP A 3 7.52 -1.05 -10.35
N ARG A 4 6.87 0.05 -10.71
CA ARG A 4 7.57 1.29 -11.11
C ARG A 4 8.20 1.94 -9.89
N PHE A 5 7.47 2.06 -8.78
CA PHE A 5 8.06 2.56 -7.52
C PHE A 5 9.21 1.69 -7.01
N ALA A 6 9.12 0.37 -7.18
CA ALA A 6 10.25 -0.50 -6.89
C ALA A 6 11.40 -0.28 -7.89
N GLY A 7 11.12 -0.10 -9.18
CA GLY A 7 12.14 0.22 -10.20
C GLY A 7 12.87 1.54 -9.92
N ASP A 8 12.13 2.55 -9.48
CA ASP A 8 12.64 3.90 -9.17
C ASP A 8 13.38 3.96 -7.82
N GLY A 9 13.44 2.84 -7.09
CA GLY A 9 14.24 2.73 -5.87
C GLY A 9 13.56 3.22 -4.59
N TYR A 10 12.22 3.29 -4.53
CA TYR A 10 11.52 3.71 -3.31
C TYR A 10 11.68 2.69 -2.18
N ASP A 11 12.09 3.16 -0.99
CA ASP A 11 12.27 2.32 0.20
C ASP A 11 10.95 1.96 0.89
N LEU A 12 9.99 2.88 0.87
CA LEU A 12 8.71 2.74 1.56
C LEU A 12 7.58 3.30 0.70
N VAL A 13 6.54 2.48 0.49
CA VAL A 13 5.28 2.85 -0.13
C VAL A 13 4.17 2.71 0.90
N LEU A 14 3.42 3.78 1.12
CA LEU A 14 2.23 3.80 1.95
C LEU A 14 0.99 3.82 1.06
N ALA A 15 0.07 2.88 1.27
CA ALA A 15 -1.13 2.73 0.47
C ALA A 15 -2.36 2.47 1.35
N GLY A 16 -3.53 2.58 0.73
CA GLY A 16 -4.82 2.26 1.33
C GLY A 16 -5.72 1.61 0.28
N HIS A 17 -6.97 2.08 0.17
CA HIS A 17 -7.95 1.71 -0.85
C HIS A 17 -8.52 0.28 -0.77
N THR A 18 -7.76 -0.70 -0.27
CA THR A 18 -8.22 -2.09 -0.12
C THR A 18 -9.29 -2.28 0.95
N HIS A 19 -9.40 -1.34 1.90
CA HIS A 19 -10.25 -1.45 3.09
C HIS A 19 -10.03 -2.75 3.90
N GLY A 20 -8.85 -3.36 3.78
CA GLY A 20 -8.53 -4.68 4.36
C GLY A 20 -9.34 -5.85 3.78
N GLY A 21 -9.94 -5.67 2.59
CA GLY A 21 -10.78 -6.65 1.90
C GLY A 21 -12.26 -6.58 2.22
N GLN A 22 -12.67 -5.76 3.20
CA GLN A 22 -14.03 -5.55 3.77
C GLN A 22 -14.81 -6.79 4.21
N LEU A 23 -14.82 -7.85 3.41
CA LEU A 23 -15.41 -9.15 3.64
C LEU A 23 -14.27 -10.16 3.80
N CYS A 24 -13.95 -10.48 5.05
CA CYS A 24 -12.98 -11.50 5.39
C CYS A 24 -13.69 -12.76 5.87
N LEU A 25 -13.28 -13.93 5.38
CA LEU A 25 -13.72 -15.20 5.95
C LEU A 25 -12.87 -15.53 7.19
N PRO A 26 -13.49 -15.98 8.30
CA PRO A 26 -12.74 -16.49 9.45
C PRO A 26 -11.77 -17.59 9.02
N GLY A 27 -10.50 -17.46 9.39
CA GLY A 27 -9.44 -18.43 9.06
C GLY A 27 -8.85 -18.33 7.63
N PHE A 28 -9.47 -17.59 6.71
CA PHE A 28 -9.01 -17.48 5.31
C PHE A 28 -8.63 -16.05 4.89
N GLY A 29 -9.22 -15.03 5.51
CA GLY A 29 -8.90 -13.63 5.23
C GLY A 29 -9.74 -13.04 4.09
N ALA A 30 -9.23 -11.98 3.45
CA ALA A 30 -9.96 -11.19 2.46
C ALA A 30 -10.41 -12.03 1.27
N LEU A 31 -11.69 -11.97 0.91
CA LEU A 31 -12.23 -12.65 -0.27
C LEU A 31 -11.84 -11.96 -1.57
N VAL A 32 -11.93 -10.63 -1.55
CA VAL A 32 -11.62 -9.76 -2.67
C VAL A 32 -10.66 -8.68 -2.21
N THR A 33 -9.70 -8.35 -3.07
CA THR A 33 -8.81 -7.19 -2.87
C THR A 33 -9.29 -6.00 -3.70
N ASN A 34 -10.06 -6.26 -4.78
CA ASN A 34 -10.46 -5.32 -5.83
C ASN A 34 -9.28 -4.48 -6.39
N CYS A 35 -8.06 -5.00 -6.26
CA CYS A 35 -6.82 -4.34 -6.64
C CYS A 35 -5.84 -5.40 -7.13
N GLY A 36 -4.90 -5.02 -8.01
CA GLY A 36 -3.86 -5.92 -8.53
C GLY A 36 -2.79 -6.37 -7.52
N ILE A 37 -3.12 -6.45 -6.23
CA ILE A 37 -2.25 -6.94 -5.16
C ILE A 37 -2.79 -8.26 -4.60
N ASP A 38 -1.87 -9.12 -4.16
CA ASP A 38 -2.23 -10.38 -3.52
C ASP A 38 -2.98 -10.18 -2.18
N ARG A 39 -3.85 -11.13 -1.84
CA ARG A 39 -4.69 -11.11 -0.63
C ARG A 39 -3.89 -11.03 0.66
N SER A 40 -2.68 -11.58 0.70
CA SER A 40 -1.80 -11.48 1.87
C SER A 40 -1.34 -10.05 2.18
N ARG A 41 -1.49 -9.12 1.22
CA ARG A 41 -1.00 -7.74 1.30
C ARG A 41 -2.12 -6.70 1.34
N VAL A 42 -3.36 -7.12 1.58
CA VAL A 42 -4.51 -6.21 1.66
C VAL A 42 -4.44 -5.25 2.83
N LYS A 43 -3.64 -5.53 3.87
CA LYS A 43 -3.41 -4.63 4.99
C LYS A 43 -2.10 -4.95 5.71
N GLY A 44 -1.62 -3.99 6.50
CA GLY A 44 -0.41 -4.09 7.30
C GLY A 44 0.89 -3.98 6.48
N PRO A 45 2.03 -4.20 7.15
CA PRO A 45 3.35 -4.12 6.53
C PRO A 45 3.68 -5.37 5.72
N SER A 46 4.28 -5.17 4.55
CA SER A 46 4.72 -6.23 3.63
C SER A 46 5.92 -5.74 2.79
N ARG A 47 6.41 -6.57 1.86
CA ARG A 47 7.53 -6.27 0.94
C ARG A 47 7.12 -6.30 -0.53
N TRP A 48 7.48 -5.31 -1.33
CA TRP A 48 7.28 -5.36 -2.78
C TRP A 48 8.62 -5.45 -3.49
N GLY A 49 8.78 -6.42 -4.39
CA GLY A 49 10.07 -6.71 -5.01
C GLY A 49 11.17 -7.04 -4.00
N ALA A 50 12.42 -6.68 -4.35
CA ALA A 50 13.59 -7.03 -3.54
C ALA A 50 13.78 -6.11 -2.32
N HIS A 51 13.51 -4.81 -2.43
CA HIS A 51 13.91 -3.83 -1.42
C HIS A 51 12.75 -3.00 -0.84
N THR A 52 11.70 -2.72 -1.61
CA THR A 52 10.63 -1.80 -1.19
C THR A 52 9.79 -2.40 -0.06
N ARG A 53 9.55 -1.62 0.98
CA ARG A 53 8.55 -1.91 2.03
C ARG A 53 7.21 -1.33 1.59
N LEU A 54 6.15 -2.12 1.71
CA LEU A 54 4.79 -1.69 1.40
C LEU A 54 3.96 -1.76 2.67
N HIS A 55 3.34 -0.66 3.08
CA HIS A 55 2.33 -0.67 4.13
C HIS A 55 0.98 -0.32 3.54
N VAL A 56 0.00 -1.21 3.67
CA VAL A 56 -1.38 -0.96 3.25
C VAL A 56 -2.24 -0.78 4.49
N SER A 57 -2.86 0.38 4.69
CA SER A 57 -3.82 0.53 5.79
C SER A 57 -5.19 0.02 5.39
N ALA A 58 -5.86 -0.73 6.27
CA ALA A 58 -7.28 -1.03 6.06
C ALA A 58 -8.18 0.21 6.25
N GLY A 59 -7.70 1.27 6.89
CA GLY A 59 -8.46 2.48 7.17
C GLY A 59 -9.69 2.26 8.06
N LEU A 60 -10.45 3.34 8.28
CA LEU A 60 -11.66 3.33 9.10
C LEU A 60 -12.95 3.19 8.26
N GLY A 61 -12.91 3.62 7.01
CA GLY A 61 -14.07 3.68 6.12
C GLY A 61 -14.42 2.37 5.42
N THR A 62 -15.51 2.43 4.66
CA THR A 62 -16.05 1.38 3.79
C THR A 62 -16.16 1.89 2.36
N SER A 63 -16.19 0.98 1.40
CA SER A 63 -16.60 1.30 0.03
C SER A 63 -18.05 1.77 0.01
N PRO A 64 -18.40 2.79 -0.80
CA PRO A 64 -19.80 3.19 -1.05
C PRO A 64 -20.69 2.04 -1.53
N TRP A 65 -20.10 1.08 -2.26
CA TRP A 65 -20.80 -0.05 -2.87
C TRP A 65 -20.91 -1.28 -1.95
N ALA A 66 -20.14 -1.29 -0.86
CA ALA A 66 -20.17 -2.36 0.12
C ALA A 66 -20.01 -1.73 1.52
N PRO A 67 -21.06 -1.18 2.13
CA PRO A 67 -20.95 -0.39 3.36
C PRO A 67 -20.79 -1.25 4.63
N TYR A 68 -20.27 -2.47 4.50
CA TYR A 68 -20.12 -3.42 5.59
C TYR A 68 -18.68 -3.87 5.75
N ARG A 69 -18.30 -4.20 7.00
CA ARG A 69 -17.01 -4.81 7.35
C ARG A 69 -17.27 -6.09 8.12
N PHE A 70 -17.07 -7.24 7.48
CA PHE A 70 -17.22 -8.55 8.10
C PHE A 70 -15.85 -9.14 8.39
N CYS A 71 -15.58 -9.46 9.66
CA CYS A 71 -14.27 -9.92 10.15
C CYS A 71 -13.07 -9.05 9.71
N CYS A 72 -13.31 -7.76 9.41
CA CYS A 72 -12.29 -6.78 9.05
C CYS A 72 -12.39 -5.58 10.01
N ARG A 73 -11.55 -5.55 11.04
CA ARG A 73 -11.53 -4.43 12.01
C ARG A 73 -11.01 -3.13 11.36
N PRO A 74 -11.56 -1.96 11.72
CA PRO A 74 -11.01 -0.67 11.29
C PRO A 74 -9.59 -0.50 11.82
N GLU A 75 -8.75 0.23 11.08
CA GLU A 75 -7.32 0.33 11.33
C GLU A 75 -6.83 1.77 11.26
N ALA A 76 -6.02 2.17 12.24
CA ALA A 76 -5.19 3.35 12.24
C ALA A 76 -3.76 2.91 12.58
N THR A 77 -2.79 3.23 11.73
CA THR A 77 -1.42 2.72 11.85
C THR A 77 -0.48 3.83 12.31
N LEU A 78 0.25 3.61 13.39
CA LEU A 78 1.39 4.44 13.78
C LEU A 78 2.67 3.83 13.21
N LEU A 79 3.36 4.57 12.34
CA LEU A 79 4.65 4.18 11.77
C LEU A 79 5.74 5.09 12.33
N THR A 80 6.73 4.50 12.99
CA THR A 80 7.94 5.20 13.41
C THR A 80 9.02 4.94 12.36
N LEU A 81 9.45 5.99 11.68
CA LEU A 81 10.51 5.91 10.67
C LEU A 81 11.85 6.28 11.30
N VAL A 82 12.87 5.51 10.98
CA VAL A 82 14.26 5.81 11.33
C VAL A 82 15.04 6.10 10.05
N ALA A 83 16.09 6.90 10.15
CA ALA A 83 16.94 7.20 9.02
C ALA A 83 17.51 5.90 8.43
N ALA A 84 17.35 5.73 7.11
CA ALA A 84 18.02 4.66 6.40
C ALA A 84 19.52 5.01 6.25
N PRO A 85 20.40 4.00 6.14
CA PRO A 85 21.77 4.24 5.69
C PRO A 85 21.75 5.00 4.36
N PRO A 86 22.72 5.89 4.10
CA PRO A 86 22.82 6.55 2.80
C PRO A 86 22.81 5.49 1.70
N LYS A 87 21.86 5.57 0.78
CA LYS A 87 21.94 4.79 -0.44
C LYS A 87 23.15 5.30 -1.22
N GLY A 88 23.99 4.36 -1.67
CA GLY A 88 25.02 4.69 -2.67
C GLY A 88 24.37 5.38 -3.88
N PRO A 89 25.14 6.10 -4.70
CA PRO A 89 24.60 6.85 -5.83
C PRO A 89 23.66 5.97 -6.64
N ILE A 90 22.41 6.41 -6.78
CA ILE A 90 21.43 5.81 -7.67
C ILE A 90 22.08 5.89 -9.05
N ALA A 91 22.41 4.74 -9.64
CA ALA A 91 22.83 4.71 -11.03
C ALA A 91 21.71 5.39 -11.82
N ASP A 92 22.00 6.53 -12.43
CA ASP A 92 21.06 7.34 -13.18
C ASP A 92 20.53 6.54 -14.38
N SER A 93 19.47 5.76 -14.16
CA SER A 93 18.56 5.34 -15.22
C SER A 93 17.48 6.40 -15.28
N GLY A 94 17.78 7.47 -16.03
CA GLY A 94 16.94 8.66 -16.11
C GLY A 94 15.45 8.37 -16.28
N HIS A 95 14.64 9.33 -15.79
CA HIS A 95 13.17 9.46 -15.74
C HIS A 95 12.57 9.21 -14.35
N GLY A 96 12.41 10.29 -13.58
CA GLY A 96 11.75 10.24 -12.27
C GLY A 96 11.08 11.55 -11.82
N VAL A 97 10.73 12.46 -12.74
CA VAL A 97 9.86 13.61 -12.38
C VAL A 97 8.41 13.19 -12.63
N SER A 98 7.70 12.82 -11.56
CA SER A 98 6.25 12.68 -11.59
C SER A 98 5.63 14.03 -11.24
N GLU A 99 5.28 14.82 -12.25
CA GLU A 99 4.46 16.02 -12.05
C GLU A 99 3.04 15.59 -11.63
N SER A 100 2.59 16.08 -10.47
CA SER A 100 1.24 15.88 -9.97
C SER A 100 0.46 17.18 -10.13
N GLU A 101 -0.27 17.34 -11.22
CA GLU A 101 -1.26 18.41 -11.34
C GLU A 101 -2.46 18.09 -10.46
N ALA A 102 -2.47 18.66 -9.25
CA ALA A 102 -3.69 18.78 -8.45
C ALA A 102 -4.49 20.00 -8.95
N VAL A 103 -5.42 19.78 -9.87
CA VAL A 103 -6.42 20.79 -10.24
C VAL A 103 -7.47 20.84 -9.14
N ALA A 104 -7.37 21.83 -8.25
CA ALA A 104 -8.49 22.25 -7.41
C ALA A 104 -9.49 23.01 -8.30
N ARG A 105 -10.73 22.53 -8.36
CA ARG A 105 -11.87 23.25 -8.93
C ARG A 105 -12.62 23.95 -7.81
#